data_AF-A0A7X8SMQ7-F1
#
_entry.id   AF-A0A7X8SMQ7-F1
#
_cell.length_a   1.000
_cell.length_b   1.000
_cell.length_c   1.000
_cell.angle_alpha   90.00
_cell.angle_beta   90.00
_cell.angle_gamma   90.00
#
_symmetry.space_group_name_H-M   'P 1'
#
loop_
_entity.id
_entity.type
_entity.pdbx_description
1 polymer ?
#
loop_
_entity_poly.entity_id
_entity_poly.type
_entity_poly.pdbx_seq_one_letter_code
_entity_poly.pdbx_strand_id
1 'polypeptide(L)'
;MLYKIKLKNADEHVLLSGDAYDFITNNEYYNQLDLLNNLRMHASGYVFFQKNYPRPNGGYQNITIYLHKLIAEKFVPQQESTKRLFVRIKNGNALDCREKNLEWATMAELRRNQKHHHNKTGYRGVVKVSKKTFRAVLYSKGQRYDLGLFPSAEAAAEAYNNKSQELFGKTKSLNKIEDEMVAEMD
;
A
#
# COMPACT_ATOMS: atom_id res chain seq x y z
N MET A 1 15.49 19.47 4.14
CA MET A 1 16.35 18.88 3.08
C MET A 1 15.77 17.54 2.64
N LEU A 2 16.02 17.10 1.40
CA LEU A 2 15.56 15.80 0.87
C LEU A 2 16.77 14.90 0.62
N TYR A 3 16.75 13.69 1.16
CA TYR A 3 17.83 12.72 1.00
C TYR A 3 17.41 11.57 0.09
N LYS A 4 18.37 11.11 -0.73
CA LYS A 4 18.24 9.93 -1.60
C LYS A 4 19.29 8.92 -1.19
N ILE A 5 18.87 7.76 -0.69
CA ILE A 5 19.77 6.71 -0.22
C ILE A 5 19.73 5.54 -1.20
N LYS A 6 20.88 5.17 -1.77
CA LYS A 6 20.99 4.05 -2.70
C LYS A 6 20.73 2.73 -1.97
N LEU A 7 19.96 1.84 -2.59
CA LEU A 7 19.70 0.51 -2.04
C LEU A 7 20.85 -0.45 -2.40
N LYS A 8 21.22 -1.33 -1.47
CA LYS A 8 22.39 -2.20 -1.62
C LYS A 8 22.22 -3.28 -2.69
N ASN A 9 20.99 -3.71 -2.96
CA ASN A 9 20.67 -4.81 -3.88
C ASN A 9 19.93 -4.35 -5.15
N ALA A 10 19.91 -3.05 -5.42
CA ALA A 10 19.07 -2.46 -6.46
C ALA A 10 19.69 -1.12 -6.92
N ASP A 11 19.40 -0.63 -8.12
CA ASP A 11 19.89 0.70 -8.57
C ASP A 11 18.93 1.85 -8.17
N GLU A 12 17.89 1.49 -7.43
CA GLU A 12 16.88 2.38 -6.89
C GLU A 12 17.39 3.13 -5.65
N HIS A 13 16.74 4.27 -5.39
CA HIS A 13 17.01 5.11 -4.23
C HIS A 13 15.74 5.30 -3.42
N VAL A 14 15.87 5.22 -2.09
CA VAL A 14 14.79 5.59 -1.17
C VAL A 14 14.87 7.07 -0.81
N LEU A 15 13.71 7.72 -0.71
CA LEU A 15 13.57 9.11 -0.31
C LEU A 15 13.30 9.22 1.19
N LEU A 16 14.07 10.08 1.86
CA LEU A 16 13.90 10.44 3.27
C LEU A 16 13.82 11.97 3.43
N SER A 17 13.09 12.42 4.45
CA SER A 17 13.16 13.80 4.93
C SER A 17 14.48 14.05 5.65
N GLY A 18 14.80 15.32 5.89
CA GLY A 18 15.98 15.68 6.70
C GLY A 18 15.89 15.11 8.11
N ASP A 19 14.78 15.38 8.79
CA ASP A 19 14.56 14.91 10.16
C ASP A 19 14.66 13.38 10.27
N ALA A 20 14.12 12.64 9.30
CA ALA A 20 14.23 11.19 9.26
C ALA A 20 15.67 10.70 9.05
N TYR A 21 16.42 11.37 8.17
CA TYR A 21 17.83 11.08 7.94
C TYR A 21 18.65 11.34 9.22
N ASP A 22 18.51 12.54 9.80
CA ASP A 22 19.22 12.97 11.00
C ASP A 22 18.89 12.08 12.20
N PHE A 23 17.63 11.66 12.35
CA PHE A 23 17.24 10.71 13.38
C PHE A 23 17.97 9.37 13.25
N ILE A 24 18.11 8.85 12.04
CA ILE A 24 18.80 7.57 11.82
C ILE A 24 20.31 7.73 12.06
N THR A 25 20.94 8.79 11.54
CA THR A 25 22.39 9.00 11.65
C THR A 25 22.85 9.44 13.03
N ASN A 26 21.98 10.00 13.87
CA ASN A 26 22.31 10.37 15.24
C ASN A 26 21.91 9.30 16.27
N ASN A 27 21.26 8.22 15.84
CA ASN A 27 20.88 7.13 16.72
C ASN A 27 21.99 6.07 16.79
N GLU A 28 22.51 5.83 18.00
CA GLU A 28 23.61 4.89 18.23
C GLU A 28 23.30 3.48 17.70
N TYR A 29 22.10 2.96 17.94
CA TYR A 29 21.71 1.63 17.52
C TYR A 29 21.68 1.50 15.98
N TYR A 30 21.11 2.48 15.26
CA TYR A 30 21.07 2.42 13.80
C TYR A 30 22.44 2.64 13.15
N ASN A 31 23.32 3.42 13.79
CA ASN A 31 24.71 3.55 13.36
C ASN A 31 25.50 2.25 13.52
N GLN A 32 25.35 1.54 14.65
CA GLN A 32 25.99 0.24 14.86
C GLN A 32 25.55 -0.81 13.81
N LEU A 33 24.35 -0.67 13.28
CA LEU A 33 23.85 -1.52 12.19
C LEU A 33 24.32 -1.08 10.80
N ASP A 34 24.94 0.10 10.69
CA ASP A 34 25.21 0.77 9.42
C ASP A 34 23.93 0.80 8.55
N LEU A 35 22.82 1.22 9.17
CA LEU A 35 21.47 0.95 8.69
C LEU A 35 21.27 1.47 7.25
N LEU A 36 21.60 2.75 7.01
CA LEU A 36 21.34 3.42 5.73
C LEU A 36 22.10 2.78 4.56
N ASN A 37 23.35 2.39 4.78
CA ASN A 37 24.18 1.75 3.74
C ASN A 37 23.79 0.29 3.47
N ASN A 38 23.01 -0.33 4.37
CA ASN A 38 22.56 -1.71 4.27
C ASN A 38 21.07 -1.87 3.98
N LEU A 39 20.38 -0.79 3.62
CA LEU A 39 19.00 -0.84 3.14
C LEU A 39 18.92 -1.62 1.82
N ARG A 40 17.89 -2.44 1.69
CA ARG A 40 17.60 -3.28 0.52
C ARG A 40 16.16 -3.13 0.09
N MET A 41 15.88 -3.39 -1.18
CA MET A 41 14.54 -3.56 -1.71
C MET A 41 14.06 -4.99 -1.49
N HIS A 42 12.92 -5.16 -0.83
CA HIS A 42 12.20 -6.42 -0.70
C HIS A 42 11.47 -6.76 -2.00
N ALA A 43 11.17 -8.04 -2.26
CA ALA A 43 10.44 -8.47 -3.46
C ALA A 43 9.04 -7.84 -3.60
N SER A 44 8.44 -7.40 -2.49
CA SER A 44 7.16 -6.66 -2.49
C SER A 44 7.32 -5.14 -2.70
N GLY A 45 8.54 -4.65 -2.93
CA GLY A 45 8.88 -3.24 -3.15
C GLY A 45 9.25 -2.45 -1.88
N TYR A 46 8.99 -2.97 -0.68
CA TYR A 46 9.35 -2.26 0.55
C TYR A 46 10.86 -2.17 0.78
N VAL A 47 11.30 -1.03 1.31
CA VAL A 47 12.68 -0.84 1.75
C VAL A 47 12.86 -1.39 3.16
N PHE A 48 13.87 -2.23 3.35
CA PHE A 48 14.14 -2.89 4.62
C PHE A 48 15.63 -3.12 4.85
N PHE A 49 16.00 -3.24 6.12
CA PHE A 49 17.26 -3.80 6.56
C PHE A 49 16.99 -5.16 7.20
N GLN A 50 17.94 -6.10 7.06
CA GLN A 50 17.87 -7.35 7.78
C GLN A 50 19.26 -7.91 8.07
N LYS A 51 19.47 -8.43 9.28
CA LYS A 51 20.72 -9.06 9.71
C LYS A 51 20.44 -10.29 10.56
N ASN A 52 21.17 -11.37 10.29
CA ASN A 52 21.11 -12.62 11.04
C ASN A 52 22.29 -12.69 12.00
N TYR A 53 22.02 -13.09 13.25
CA TYR A 53 23.02 -13.31 14.29
C TYR A 53 22.99 -14.78 14.68
N PRO A 54 24.06 -15.55 14.44
CA PRO A 54 24.11 -16.94 14.87
C PRO A 54 24.01 -17.02 16.40
N ARG A 55 23.28 -18.00 16.90
CA ARG A 55 23.13 -18.30 18.32
C ARG A 55 24.00 -19.51 18.68
N PRO A 56 24.49 -19.60 19.94
CA PRO A 56 25.28 -20.75 20.39
C PRO A 56 24.60 -22.11 20.22
N ASN A 57 23.25 -22.14 20.19
CA ASN A 57 22.45 -23.36 20.02
C ASN A 57 22.26 -23.78 18.54
N GLY A 58 23.00 -23.20 17.60
CA GLY A 58 22.89 -23.50 16.17
C GLY A 58 21.73 -22.80 15.44
N GLY A 59 20.93 -21.99 16.14
CA GLY A 59 19.88 -21.16 15.54
C GLY A 59 20.40 -19.79 15.08
N TYR A 60 19.49 -18.97 14.52
CA TYR A 60 19.76 -17.58 14.21
C TYR A 60 18.73 -16.66 14.85
N GLN A 61 19.17 -15.49 15.27
CA GLN A 61 18.30 -14.35 15.55
C GLN A 61 18.28 -13.45 14.32
N ASN A 62 17.10 -13.26 13.75
CA ASN A 62 16.88 -12.34 12.66
C ASN A 62 16.43 -10.98 13.21
N ILE A 63 17.12 -9.92 12.82
CA ILE A 63 16.66 -8.54 12.99
C ILE A 63 16.18 -8.07 11.62
N THR A 64 14.94 -7.59 11.53
CA THR A 64 14.38 -6.96 10.33
C THR A 64 13.80 -5.60 10.69
N ILE A 65 14.21 -4.55 9.96
CA ILE A 65 13.71 -3.19 10.12
C ILE A 65 13.12 -2.75 8.79
N TYR A 66 11.81 -2.50 8.76
CA TYR A 66 11.15 -1.89 7.61
C TYR A 66 11.23 -0.37 7.72
N LEU A 67 11.83 0.29 6.74
CA LEU A 67 12.14 1.72 6.84
C LEU A 67 10.88 2.58 7.00
N HIS A 68 9.86 2.35 6.18
CA HIS A 68 8.58 3.05 6.29
C HIS A 68 7.94 2.90 7.68
N LYS A 69 8.08 1.72 8.31
CA LYS A 69 7.54 1.47 9.64
C LYS A 69 8.31 2.25 10.70
N LEU A 70 9.64 2.20 10.65
CA LEU A 70 10.53 2.95 11.54
C LEU A 70 10.22 4.46 11.51
N ILE A 71 10.09 5.03 10.31
CA ILE A 71 9.79 6.46 10.16
C ILE A 71 8.39 6.79 10.69
N ALA A 72 7.39 5.96 10.40
CA ALA A 72 6.04 6.20 10.90
C ALA A 72 5.96 6.14 12.43
N GLU A 73 6.60 5.16 13.06
CA GLU A 73 6.64 5.01 14.53
C GLU A 73 7.28 6.23 15.21
N LYS A 74 8.25 6.88 14.55
CA LYS A 74 8.95 8.05 15.10
C LYS A 74 8.24 9.37 14.83
N PHE A 75 7.70 9.56 13.62
CA PHE A 75 7.31 10.89 13.12
C PHE A 75 5.82 11.04 12.80
N VAL A 76 5.05 9.95 12.73
CA VAL A 76 3.63 10.02 12.38
C VAL A 76 2.79 9.77 13.62
N PRO A 77 2.06 10.79 14.13
CA PRO A 77 1.17 10.63 15.26
C PRO A 77 0.19 9.49 15.04
N GLN A 78 0.14 8.56 15.98
CA GLN A 78 -0.76 7.43 15.93
C GLN A 78 -2.07 7.78 16.62
N GLN A 79 -3.19 7.66 15.90
CA GLN A 79 -4.52 7.82 16.48
C GLN A 79 -4.87 6.65 17.41
N GLU A 80 -5.65 6.93 18.45
CA GLU A 80 -6.23 5.87 19.27
C GLU A 80 -7.15 4.99 18.43
N SER A 81 -7.03 3.67 18.62
CA SER A 81 -7.80 2.70 17.84
C SER A 81 -7.94 1.41 18.62
N THR A 82 -9.15 0.86 18.63
CA THR A 82 -9.43 -0.50 19.14
C THR A 82 -8.88 -1.60 18.22
N LYS A 83 -8.49 -1.23 16.99
CA LYS A 83 -7.93 -2.14 15.98
C LYS A 83 -6.44 -1.90 15.84
N ARG A 84 -5.71 -2.99 15.54
CA ARG A 84 -4.30 -2.89 15.11
C ARG A 84 -4.18 -1.99 13.88
N LEU A 85 -3.28 -1.02 13.98
CA LEU A 85 -2.92 -0.13 12.88
C LEU A 85 -1.66 -0.64 12.17
N PHE A 86 -1.57 -0.26 10.90
CA PHE A 86 -0.50 -0.59 10.00
C PHE A 86 -0.11 0.68 9.25
N VAL A 87 1.14 0.75 8.81
CA VAL A 87 1.62 1.91 8.06
C VAL A 87 1.18 1.78 6.61
N ARG A 88 0.47 2.80 6.11
CA ARG A 88 0.07 2.96 4.72
C ARG A 88 0.96 3.99 4.05
N ILE A 89 1.33 3.70 2.80
CA ILE A 89 2.05 4.62 1.93
C ILE A 89 1.04 5.31 1.00
N LYS A 90 0.82 6.61 1.21
CA LYS A 90 -0.25 7.40 0.58
C LYS A 90 -0.13 7.42 -0.94
N ASN A 91 1.05 7.71 -1.48
CA ASN A 91 1.31 7.74 -2.93
C ASN A 91 1.59 6.34 -3.53
N GLY A 92 1.83 5.32 -2.70
CA GLY A 92 1.99 3.93 -3.12
C GLY A 92 3.35 3.60 -3.71
N ASN A 93 4.25 4.58 -3.73
CA ASN A 93 5.65 4.38 -4.00
C ASN A 93 6.35 3.99 -2.70
N ALA A 94 6.71 2.71 -2.57
CA ALA A 94 7.39 2.19 -1.39
C ALA A 94 8.81 2.75 -1.17
N LEU A 95 9.38 3.40 -2.19
CA LEU A 95 10.65 4.12 -2.11
C LEU A 95 10.49 5.56 -1.60
N ASP A 96 9.26 6.05 -1.37
CA ASP A 96 9.03 7.35 -0.74
C ASP A 96 8.67 7.16 0.74
N CYS A 97 9.70 7.08 1.60
CA CYS A 97 9.56 6.85 3.03
C CYS A 97 9.50 8.14 3.85
N ARG A 98 9.22 9.30 3.23
CA ARG A 98 9.00 10.55 3.95
C ARG A 98 7.74 10.45 4.81
N GLU A 99 7.80 10.91 6.05
CA GLU A 99 6.70 10.88 7.02
C GLU A 99 5.40 11.48 6.47
N LYS A 100 5.45 12.56 5.67
CA LYS A 100 4.26 13.13 5.02
C LYS A 100 3.52 12.15 4.10
N ASN A 101 4.23 11.18 3.52
CA ASN A 101 3.70 10.13 2.65
C ASN A 101 3.23 8.89 3.43
N LEU A 102 3.40 8.88 4.75
CA LEU A 102 3.01 7.78 5.62
C LEU A 102 1.80 8.16 6.46
N GLU A 103 0.98 7.18 6.80
CA GLU A 103 -0.13 7.31 7.74
C GLU A 103 -0.45 5.96 8.39
N TRP A 104 -1.16 6.02 9.51
CA TRP A 104 -1.70 4.84 10.15
C TRP A 104 -3.06 4.47 9.58
N ALA A 105 -3.21 3.21 9.19
CA ALA A 105 -4.43 2.67 8.60
C ALA A 105 -4.77 1.31 9.21
N THR A 106 -6.06 1.00 9.28
CA THR A 106 -6.53 -0.35 9.59
C THR A 106 -6.26 -1.29 8.41
N MET A 107 -6.25 -2.60 8.69
CA MET A 107 -6.09 -3.61 7.63
C MET A 107 -7.19 -3.51 6.55
N ALA A 108 -8.40 -3.07 6.90
CA ALA A 108 -9.49 -2.89 5.95
C ALA A 108 -9.20 -1.74 4.96
N GLU A 109 -8.68 -0.62 5.45
CA GLU A 109 -8.31 0.54 4.62
C GLU A 109 -7.10 0.23 3.72
N LEU A 110 -6.13 -0.53 4.23
CA LEU A 110 -5.01 -1.03 3.43
C LEU A 110 -5.50 -1.90 2.27
N ARG A 111 -6.28 -2.95 2.55
CA ARG A 111 -6.83 -3.83 1.51
C ARG A 111 -7.73 -3.11 0.51
N ARG A 112 -8.38 -2.04 0.95
CA ARG A 112 -9.11 -1.16 0.04
C ARG A 112 -8.15 -0.53 -0.94
N ASN A 113 -7.08 0.12 -0.48
CA ASN A 113 -6.12 0.82 -1.34
C ASN A 113 -5.09 -0.06 -2.07
N GLN A 114 -5.08 -1.36 -1.81
CA GLN A 114 -4.27 -2.32 -2.57
C GLN A 114 -4.86 -2.57 -3.97
N LYS A 115 -3.96 -2.81 -4.93
CA LYS A 115 -4.35 -3.25 -6.27
C LYS A 115 -5.11 -4.57 -6.14
N HIS A 116 -6.29 -4.65 -6.75
CA HIS A 116 -7.08 -5.87 -6.72
C HIS A 116 -6.46 -6.92 -7.65
N HIS A 117 -6.48 -8.19 -7.24
CA HIS A 117 -6.04 -9.31 -8.09
C HIS A 117 -7.08 -9.56 -9.20
N HIS A 118 -6.62 -9.91 -10.39
CA HIS A 118 -7.50 -10.13 -11.55
C HIS A 118 -8.54 -11.23 -11.23
N ASN A 119 -9.82 -10.85 -11.22
CA ASN A 119 -10.92 -11.80 -11.35
C ASN A 119 -11.23 -12.01 -12.84
N LYS A 120 -12.14 -12.95 -13.16
CA LYS A 120 -12.50 -13.28 -14.55
C LYS A 120 -13.02 -12.09 -15.36
N THR A 121 -13.48 -11.03 -14.71
CA THR A 121 -14.01 -9.82 -15.34
C THR A 121 -12.99 -8.69 -15.44
N GLY A 122 -11.83 -8.80 -14.77
CA GLY A 122 -10.83 -7.73 -14.69
C GLY A 122 -11.17 -6.59 -13.71
N TYR A 123 -12.41 -6.52 -13.21
CA TYR A 123 -12.90 -5.41 -12.39
C TYR A 123 -13.22 -5.84 -10.94
N ARG A 124 -12.71 -5.08 -9.98
CA ARG A 124 -12.97 -5.24 -8.55
C ARG A 124 -14.47 -5.15 -8.27
N GLY A 125 -14.97 -6.09 -7.49
CA GLY A 125 -16.38 -6.14 -7.07
C GLY A 125 -17.37 -6.58 -8.16
N VAL A 126 -16.88 -6.96 -9.35
CA VAL A 126 -17.72 -7.41 -10.45
C VAL A 126 -17.68 -8.94 -10.56
N VAL A 127 -18.86 -9.56 -10.70
CA VAL A 127 -19.03 -11.00 -10.85
C VAL A 127 -19.88 -11.29 -12.09
N LYS A 128 -19.39 -12.16 -12.98
CA LYS A 128 -20.19 -12.63 -14.12
C LYS A 128 -21.23 -13.66 -13.63
N VAL A 129 -22.52 -13.33 -13.80
CA VAL A 129 -23.65 -14.18 -13.38
C VAL A 129 -24.15 -15.04 -14.55
N SER A 130 -24.19 -14.48 -15.75
CA SER A 130 -24.60 -15.18 -16.98
C SER A 130 -23.72 -14.74 -18.17
N LYS A 131 -24.02 -15.21 -19.39
CA LYS A 131 -23.29 -14.78 -20.59
C LYS A 131 -23.31 -13.25 -20.80
N LYS A 132 -24.41 -12.59 -20.44
CA LYS A 132 -24.65 -11.15 -20.67
C LYS A 132 -25.06 -10.39 -19.40
N THR A 133 -24.78 -10.95 -18.22
CA THR A 133 -25.21 -10.34 -16.95
C THR A 133 -24.06 -10.36 -15.96
N PHE A 134 -23.77 -9.18 -15.42
CA PHE A 134 -22.72 -8.94 -14.44
C PHE A 134 -23.34 -8.34 -13.19
N ARG A 135 -22.92 -8.79 -12.01
CA ARG A 135 -23.34 -8.24 -10.73
C ARG A 135 -22.23 -7.40 -10.15
N ALA A 136 -22.57 -6.23 -9.61
CA ALA A 136 -21.67 -5.42 -8.81
C ALA A 136 -21.99 -5.61 -7.32
N VAL A 137 -20.97 -5.95 -6.52
CA VAL A 137 -21.10 -6.17 -5.08
C VAL A 137 -19.96 -5.46 -4.35
N LEU A 138 -20.29 -4.79 -3.25
CA LEU A 138 -19.32 -4.14 -2.38
C LEU A 138 -19.53 -4.62 -0.93
N TYR A 139 -18.43 -4.85 -0.21
CA TYR A 139 -18.48 -5.20 1.21
C TYR A 139 -17.86 -4.09 2.05
N SER A 140 -18.55 -3.66 3.11
CA SER A 140 -18.05 -2.68 4.06
C SER A 140 -18.50 -3.03 5.47
N LYS A 141 -17.57 -3.00 6.44
CA LYS A 141 -17.89 -3.21 7.87
C LYS A 141 -18.74 -4.47 8.14
N GLY A 142 -18.54 -5.54 7.37
CA GLY A 142 -19.30 -6.80 7.50
C GLY A 142 -20.63 -6.83 6.74
N GLN A 143 -21.08 -5.71 6.18
CA GLN A 143 -22.29 -5.61 5.36
C GLN A 143 -21.97 -5.80 3.88
N ARG A 144 -22.83 -6.57 3.19
CA ARG A 144 -22.85 -6.71 1.72
C ARG A 144 -23.80 -5.68 1.13
N TYR A 145 -23.32 -4.90 0.17
CA TYR A 145 -24.10 -4.01 -0.69
C TYR A 145 -24.22 -4.67 -2.05
N ASP A 146 -25.44 -5.09 -2.41
CA ASP A 146 -25.76 -5.55 -3.76
C ASP A 146 -26.12 -4.31 -4.60
N LEU A 147 -25.30 -4.01 -5.60
CA LEU A 147 -25.41 -2.78 -6.39
C LEU A 147 -26.22 -2.99 -7.66
N GLY A 148 -26.69 -4.21 -7.90
CA GLY A 148 -27.53 -4.56 -9.04
C GLY A 148 -26.86 -5.44 -10.09
N LEU A 149 -27.62 -5.66 -11.17
CA LEU A 149 -27.24 -6.44 -12.33
C LEU A 149 -27.10 -5.51 -13.55
N PHE A 150 -26.05 -5.73 -14.34
CA PHE A 150 -25.65 -4.87 -15.45
C PHE A 150 -25.38 -5.70 -16.71
N PRO A 151 -25.55 -5.11 -17.91
CA PRO A 151 -25.32 -5.81 -19.18
C PRO A 151 -23.84 -6.00 -19.53
N SER A 152 -22.95 -5.16 -19.00
CA SER A 152 -21.50 -5.20 -19.22
C SER A 152 -20.72 -5.22 -17.91
N ALA A 153 -19.45 -5.62 -17.99
CA ALA A 153 -18.56 -5.66 -16.84
C ALA A 153 -18.14 -4.24 -16.42
N GLU A 154 -18.03 -3.34 -17.39
CA GLU A 154 -17.73 -1.91 -17.31
C GLU A 154 -18.83 -1.17 -16.54
N ALA A 155 -20.10 -1.35 -16.90
CA ALA A 155 -21.23 -0.72 -16.20
C ALA A 155 -21.33 -1.21 -14.74
N ALA A 156 -21.07 -2.50 -14.49
CA ALA A 156 -20.97 -3.01 -13.13
C ALA A 156 -19.76 -2.42 -12.37
N ALA A 157 -18.63 -2.22 -13.04
CA ALA A 157 -17.44 -1.63 -12.47
C ALA A 157 -17.64 -0.15 -12.12
N GLU A 158 -18.41 0.57 -12.93
CA GLU A 158 -18.80 1.96 -12.69
C GLU A 158 -19.71 2.08 -11.47
N ALA A 159 -20.75 1.25 -11.38
CA ALA A 159 -21.61 1.18 -10.21
C ALA A 159 -20.82 0.87 -8.92
N TYR A 160 -19.84 -0.05 -9.01
CA TYR A 160 -18.91 -0.30 -7.92
C TYR A 160 -18.07 0.93 -7.55
N ASN A 161 -17.51 1.62 -8.55
CA ASN A 161 -16.69 2.82 -8.34
C ASN A 161 -17.50 3.92 -7.64
N ASN A 162 -18.71 4.19 -8.11
CA ASN A 162 -19.60 5.21 -7.54
C ASN A 162 -19.90 4.89 -6.07
N LYS A 163 -20.27 3.66 -5.73
CA LYS A 163 -20.52 3.28 -4.34
C LYS A 163 -19.26 3.30 -3.48
N SER A 164 -18.13 2.88 -4.03
CA SER A 164 -16.83 2.92 -3.34
C SER A 164 -16.40 4.34 -3.03
N GLN A 165 -16.58 5.27 -3.98
CA GLN A 165 -16.30 6.70 -3.78
C GLN A 165 -17.24 7.33 -2.76
N GLU A 166 -18.55 7.02 -2.82
CA GLU A 166 -19.53 7.48 -1.84
C GLU A 166 -19.14 7.08 -0.41
N LEU A 167 -18.76 5.81 -0.21
CA LEU A 167 -18.47 5.29 1.13
C LEU A 167 -17.07 5.64 1.64
N PHE A 168 -16.09 5.79 0.75
CA PHE A 168 -14.66 5.78 1.12
C PHE A 168 -13.83 6.89 0.47
N GLY A 169 -14.42 7.72 -0.40
CA GLY A 169 -13.73 8.70 -1.20
C GLY A 169 -12.86 8.07 -2.30
N LYS A 170 -11.98 8.89 -2.88
CA LYS A 170 -11.08 8.47 -3.96
C LYS A 170 -10.01 7.52 -3.42
N THR A 171 -10.02 6.28 -3.92
CA THR A 171 -9.04 5.24 -3.58
C THR A 171 -8.28 4.80 -4.83
N LYS A 172 -7.08 4.25 -4.66
CA LYS A 172 -6.28 3.75 -5.80
C LYS A 172 -6.82 2.49 -6.46
N SER A 173 -7.73 1.82 -5.77
CA SER A 173 -8.28 0.54 -6.19
C SER A 173 -9.55 0.66 -7.01
N LEU A 174 -9.97 1.89 -7.32
CA LEU A 174 -11.09 2.10 -8.24
C LEU A 174 -10.76 1.44 -9.58
N ASN A 175 -11.79 0.85 -10.19
CA ASN A 175 -11.71 0.24 -11.50
C ASN A 175 -11.33 1.33 -12.52
N LYS A 176 -10.39 1.01 -13.41
CA LYS A 176 -10.10 1.84 -14.58
C LYS A 176 -11.08 1.41 -15.67
N ILE A 177 -11.95 2.32 -16.08
CA ILE A 177 -12.96 2.10 -17.12
C ILE A 177 -12.53 3.05 -18.24
N GLU A 178 -12.36 2.52 -19.45
CA GLU A 178 -12.12 3.36 -20.61
C GLU A 178 -13.43 4.08 -20.92
N ASP A 179 -13.42 5.42 -20.92
CA ASP A 179 -14.59 6.18 -21.34
C ASP A 179 -14.79 5.94 -22.84
N GLU A 180 -15.89 5.28 -23.22
CA GLU A 180 -16.28 5.10 -24.62
C GLU A 180 -16.72 6.41 -25.31
N MET A 181 -16.71 7.56 -24.63
CA MET A 181 -17.14 8.86 -25.17
C MET A 181 -16.10 9.57 -26.06
N VAL A 182 -15.34 8.85 -26.90
CA VAL A 182 -14.51 9.45 -27.96
C VAL A 182 -14.71 8.79 -29.34
N ALA A 183 -15.69 7.90 -29.51
CA ALA A 183 -15.86 7.16 -30.77
C ALA A 183 -17.07 7.54 -31.65
N GLU A 184 -17.89 8.54 -31.28
CA GLU A 184 -19.03 8.99 -32.11
C GLU A 184 -19.10 10.53 -32.27
N MET A 185 -17.95 11.16 -32.51
CA MET A 185 -17.90 12.53 -33.06
C MET A 185 -16.77 12.64 -34.08
N ASP A 186 -16.90 11.92 -35.20
CA ASP A 186 -16.25 12.24 -36.48
C ASP A 186 -17.19 11.85 -37.63
#